data_AF-A0A1C5PEI0-F1
#
_entry.id   AF-A0A1C5PEI0-F1
#
_cell.length_a   1.000
_cell.length_b   1.000
_cell.length_c   1.000
_cell.angle_alpha   90.00
_cell.angle_beta   90.00
_cell.angle_gamma   90.00
#
_symmetry.space_group_name_H-M   'P 1'
#
loop_
_entity.id
_entity.type
_entity.pdbx_description
1 polymer ?
#
loop_
_entity_poly.entity_id
_entity_poly.type
_entity_poly.pdbx_seq_one_letter_code
_entity_poly.pdbx_strand_id
1 'polypeptide(L)'
;MDVTPYLYTEGKYNTRLEQLRDLPKGKCMIHFETVDMKKAKEIVGGNSCIVGNLSAYLLEMGTPEQVTEEVKKLLDICMPGGGYIFDCNGSIDIAKEENIDAMYNALLKYGSYK
;
A
#
# COMPACT_ATOMS: atom_id res chain seq x y z
N MET A 1 1.78 24.34 -13.15
CA MET A 1 0.71 23.38 -12.85
C MET A 1 1.00 22.83 -11.46
N ASP A 2 0.07 22.99 -10.52
CA ASP A 2 0.19 22.46 -9.17
C ASP A 2 -0.37 21.03 -9.17
N VAL A 3 0.51 20.04 -9.31
CA VAL A 3 0.17 18.62 -9.39
C VAL A 3 1.07 17.84 -8.44
N THR A 4 0.53 16.77 -7.84
CA THR A 4 1.31 15.83 -7.02
C THR A 4 1.59 14.57 -7.84
N PRO A 5 2.84 14.30 -8.26
CA PRO A 5 3.17 13.09 -9.01
C PRO A 5 2.89 11.82 -8.21
N TYR A 6 2.33 10.83 -8.92
CA TYR A 6 2.14 9.46 -8.45
C TYR A 6 3.15 8.57 -9.18
N LEU A 7 4.22 8.17 -8.50
CA LEU A 7 5.26 7.32 -9.07
C LEU A 7 4.85 5.86 -8.89
N TYR A 8 4.55 5.20 -10.01
CA TYR A 8 4.19 3.80 -10.03
C TYR A 8 5.45 2.95 -10.17
N THR A 9 5.74 2.09 -9.19
CA THR A 9 6.89 1.18 -9.26
C THR A 9 6.43 -0.25 -9.48
N GLU A 10 6.88 -0.83 -10.60
CA GLU A 10 6.56 -2.21 -10.98
C GLU A 10 7.64 -3.20 -10.56
N GLY A 11 7.21 -4.40 -10.21
CA GLY A 11 8.03 -5.52 -9.74
C GLY A 11 8.59 -5.35 -8.33
N LYS A 12 9.60 -6.16 -8.00
CA LYS A 12 10.25 -6.17 -6.69
C LYS A 12 11.14 -4.94 -6.52
N TYR A 13 10.79 -4.04 -5.59
CA TYR A 13 11.49 -2.75 -5.45
C TYR A 13 12.46 -2.63 -4.26
N ASN A 14 12.71 -3.73 -3.54
CA ASN A 14 13.49 -3.75 -2.29
C ASN A 14 14.92 -3.19 -2.40
N THR A 15 15.57 -3.27 -3.56
CA THR A 15 16.98 -2.88 -3.76
C THR A 15 17.16 -1.40 -4.14
N ARG A 16 16.07 -0.66 -4.31
CA ARG A 16 16.07 0.72 -4.85
C ARG A 16 15.34 1.73 -3.97
N LEU A 17 15.02 1.35 -2.73
CA LEU A 17 14.25 2.19 -1.82
C LEU A 17 14.97 3.50 -1.43
N GLU A 18 16.29 3.48 -1.25
CA GLU A 18 17.05 4.68 -0.86
C GLU A 18 17.03 5.76 -1.96
N GLN A 19 17.08 5.36 -3.24
CA GLN A 19 17.02 6.28 -4.38
C GLN A 19 15.70 7.05 -4.44
N LEU A 20 14.61 6.50 -3.89
CA LEU A 20 13.32 7.21 -3.82
C LEU A 20 13.35 8.41 -2.87
N ARG A 21 14.36 8.53 -2.01
CA ARG A 21 14.56 9.68 -1.11
C ARG A 21 15.17 10.89 -1.82
N ASP A 22 15.69 10.71 -3.03
CA ASP A 22 16.17 11.82 -3.87
C ASP A 22 15.00 12.69 -4.37
N LEU A 23 13.76 12.18 -4.29
CA LEU A 23 12.56 12.93 -4.64
C LEU A 23 12.30 14.07 -3.64
N PRO A 24 11.80 15.24 -4.08
CA PRO A 24 11.52 16.34 -3.19
C PRO A 24 10.52 15.96 -2.08
N LYS A 25 10.90 16.21 -0.83
CA LYS A 25 10.11 15.86 0.35
C LYS A 25 8.70 16.45 0.28
N GLY A 26 7.69 15.59 0.51
CA GLY A 26 6.28 15.97 0.56
C GLY A 26 5.69 16.37 -0.80
N LYS A 27 6.37 16.06 -1.91
CA LYS A 27 5.90 16.39 -3.26
C LYS A 27 5.43 15.20 -4.08
N CYS A 28 5.69 13.96 -3.64
CA CYS A 28 5.36 12.75 -4.40
C CYS A 28 4.60 11.73 -3.55
N MET A 29 3.79 10.91 -4.23
CA MET A 29 3.28 9.64 -3.72
C MET A 29 3.95 8.50 -4.49
N ILE A 30 4.25 7.39 -3.83
CA ILE A 30 4.96 6.27 -4.43
C ILE A 30 4.18 4.99 -4.21
N HIS A 31 3.75 4.38 -5.30
CA HIS A 31 3.08 3.08 -5.29
C HIS A 31 4.07 1.95 -5.44
N PHE A 32 3.85 0.89 -4.67
CA PHE A 32 4.62 -0.34 -4.72
C PHE A 32 3.75 -1.51 -5.16
N GLU A 33 4.15 -2.17 -6.25
CA GLU A 33 3.60 -3.48 -6.60
C GLU A 33 4.09 -4.57 -5.65
N THR A 34 5.40 -4.69 -5.43
CA THR A 34 5.96 -5.70 -4.52
C THR A 34 7.15 -5.16 -3.74
N VAL A 35 6.97 -4.98 -2.43
CA VAL A 35 8.05 -4.53 -1.55
C VAL A 35 7.85 -5.03 -0.12
N ASP A 36 8.95 -5.08 0.65
CA ASP A 36 8.89 -5.13 2.09
C ASP A 36 8.37 -3.77 2.61
N MET A 37 7.07 -3.70 2.90
CA MET A 37 6.41 -2.46 3.30
C MET A 37 6.93 -1.90 4.62
N LYS A 38 7.53 -2.72 5.49
CA LYS A 38 8.17 -2.23 6.70
C LYS A 38 9.41 -1.41 6.34
N LYS A 39 10.28 -1.96 5.48
CA LYS A 39 11.46 -1.24 4.98
C LYS A 39 11.07 -0.02 4.16
N ALA A 40 10.06 -0.14 3.30
CA ALA A 40 9.57 1.00 2.52
C ALA A 40 9.07 2.13 3.44
N LYS A 41 8.33 1.80 4.50
CA LYS A 41 7.87 2.78 5.49
C LYS A 41 9.04 3.43 6.24
N GLU A 42 10.02 2.65 6.68
CA GLU A 42 11.20 3.13 7.41
C GLU A 42 12.07 4.07 6.56
N ILE A 43 12.32 3.71 5.30
CA ILE A 43 13.26 4.42 4.41
C ILE A 43 12.57 5.59 3.69
N VAL A 44 11.35 5.36 3.17
CA VAL A 44 10.67 6.28 2.23
C VAL A 44 9.54 7.07 2.90
N GLY A 45 8.87 6.48 3.89
CA GLY A 45 7.65 7.04 4.49
C GLY A 45 7.83 8.39 5.21
N GLY A 46 9.08 8.77 5.53
CA GLY A 46 9.39 10.11 6.04
C GLY A 46 9.60 11.19 4.98
N ASN A 47 9.69 10.79 3.70
CA ASN A 47 9.92 11.68 2.56
C ASN A 47 8.67 11.84 1.68
N SER A 48 8.00 10.73 1.36
CA SER A 48 6.87 10.64 0.46
C SER A 48 5.78 9.77 1.05
N CYS A 49 4.53 9.98 0.64
CA CYS A 49 3.49 9.00 0.94
C CYS A 49 3.79 7.69 0.20
N ILE A 50 3.49 6.56 0.83
CA ILE A 50 3.61 5.23 0.23
C ILE A 50 2.23 4.64 -0.02
N VAL A 51 2.08 3.87 -1.09
CA VAL A 51 0.78 3.39 -1.60
C VAL A 51 0.89 1.93 -2.06
N GLY A 52 -0.19 1.16 -1.95
CA GLY A 52 -0.30 -0.15 -2.61
C GLY A 52 0.09 -1.36 -1.75
N ASN A 53 0.62 -2.36 -2.45
CA ASN A 53 1.15 -3.64 -1.98
C ASN A 53 0.15 -4.71 -1.53
N LEU A 54 -1.17 -4.44 -1.42
CA LEU A 54 -2.15 -5.52 -1.24
C LEU A 54 -2.26 -6.34 -2.54
N SER A 55 -2.03 -7.65 -2.49
CA SER A 55 -2.08 -8.48 -3.70
C SER A 55 -3.48 -8.56 -4.30
N ALA A 56 -3.66 -8.13 -5.55
CA ALA A 56 -4.92 -8.36 -6.28
C ALA A 56 -5.24 -9.87 -6.42
N TYR A 57 -4.21 -10.71 -6.54
CA TYR A 57 -4.36 -12.17 -6.56
C TYR A 57 -4.93 -12.74 -5.25
N LEU A 58 -4.68 -12.09 -4.11
CA LEU A 58 -5.31 -12.48 -2.85
C LEU A 58 -6.83 -12.27 -2.89
N LEU A 59 -7.29 -11.19 -3.55
CA LEU A 59 -8.71 -10.92 -3.72
C LEU A 59 -9.37 -11.92 -4.69
N GLU A 60 -8.61 -12.41 -5.68
CA GLU A 60 -9.08 -13.42 -6.63
C GLU A 60 -9.15 -14.82 -6.00
N MET A 61 -8.08 -15.28 -5.37
CA MET A 61 -7.92 -16.69 -5.00
C MET A 61 -8.05 -16.97 -3.51
N GLY A 62 -7.84 -15.97 -2.64
CA GLY A 62 -7.84 -16.12 -1.19
C GLY A 62 -9.23 -16.31 -0.56
N THR A 63 -9.24 -16.33 0.77
CA THR A 63 -10.45 -16.29 1.61
C THR A 63 -10.65 -14.93 2.29
N PRO A 64 -11.88 -14.59 2.72
CA PRO A 64 -12.18 -13.36 3.46
C PRO A 64 -11.29 -13.14 4.69
N GLU A 65 -10.94 -14.21 5.40
CA GLU A 65 -10.04 -14.16 6.56
C GLU A 65 -8.62 -13.76 6.16
N GLN A 66 -8.07 -14.38 5.10
CA GLN A 66 -6.73 -14.05 4.61
C GLN A 66 -6.65 -12.60 4.13
N VAL A 67 -7.69 -12.12 3.45
CA VAL A 67 -7.79 -10.71 3.04
C VAL A 67 -7.81 -9.79 4.26
N THR A 68 -8.66 -10.08 5.24
CA THR A 68 -8.77 -9.28 6.47
C THR A 68 -7.44 -9.22 7.23
N GLU A 69 -6.74 -10.35 7.33
CA GLU A 69 -5.43 -10.46 7.98
C GLU A 69 -4.36 -9.65 7.26
N GLU A 70 -4.29 -9.74 5.93
CA GLU A 70 -3.28 -8.99 5.16
C GLU A 70 -3.55 -7.48 5.18
N VAL A 71 -4.83 -7.06 5.09
CA VAL A 71 -5.21 -5.64 5.28
C VAL A 71 -4.77 -5.16 6.65
N LYS A 72 -5.11 -5.88 7.72
CA LYS A 72 -4.73 -5.49 9.08
C LYS A 72 -3.21 -5.40 9.24
N LYS A 73 -2.46 -6.37 8.70
CA LYS A 73 -1.00 -6.39 8.72
C LYS A 73 -0.40 -5.18 8.02
N LEU A 74 -0.90 -4.81 6.82
CA LEU A 74 -0.44 -3.62 6.11
C LEU A 74 -0.72 -2.35 6.91
N LEU A 75 -1.91 -2.25 7.50
CA LEU A 75 -2.28 -1.10 8.34
C LEU A 75 -1.42 -0.99 9.59
N ASP A 76 -1.21 -2.09 10.32
CA ASP A 76 -0.36 -2.15 11.52
C ASP A 76 1.09 -1.70 11.22
N ILE A 77 1.62 -2.04 10.04
CA ILE A 77 2.97 -1.65 9.61
C ILE A 77 3.01 -0.19 9.13
N CYS A 78 2.05 0.23 8.30
CA CYS A 78 2.20 1.43 7.48
C CYS A 78 1.45 2.65 8.03
N MET A 79 0.39 2.48 8.82
CA MET A 79 -0.37 3.61 9.38
C MET A 79 0.41 4.43 10.42
N PRO A 80 1.19 3.86 11.36
CA PRO A 80 1.86 4.67 12.38
C PRO A 80 2.66 5.83 11.77
N GLY A 81 2.40 7.05 12.26
CA GLY A 81 3.01 8.29 11.75
C GLY A 81 2.40 8.87 10.47
N GLY A 82 1.34 8.28 9.91
CA GLY A 82 0.65 8.79 8.71
C GLY A 82 1.40 8.54 7.39
N GLY A 83 0.82 8.98 6.26
CA GLY A 83 1.48 8.90 4.96
C GLY A 83 1.39 7.53 4.25
N TYR A 84 0.52 6.63 4.71
CA TYR A 84 0.14 5.43 3.94
C TYR A 84 -1.24 5.63 3.33
N ILE A 85 -1.35 5.35 2.03
CA ILE A 85 -2.61 5.26 1.30
C ILE A 85 -2.79 3.78 0.95
N PHE A 86 -3.86 3.18 1.43
CA PHE A 86 -4.15 1.79 1.11
C PHE A 86 -4.56 1.66 -0.37
N ASP A 87 -3.99 0.69 -1.06
CA ASP A 87 -4.34 0.34 -2.43
C ASP A 87 -3.85 -1.10 -2.73
N CYS A 88 -4.31 -1.69 -3.83
CA CYS A 88 -3.78 -2.93 -4.35
C CYS A 88 -2.39 -2.73 -4.97
N ASN A 89 -1.67 -3.83 -5.19
CA ASN A 89 -0.39 -3.84 -5.89
C ASN A 89 -0.53 -3.59 -7.41
N GLY A 90 -1.76 -3.51 -7.90
CA GLY A 90 -2.12 -3.08 -9.23
C GLY A 90 -3.63 -3.09 -9.41
N SER A 91 -4.07 -2.97 -10.66
CA SER A 91 -5.49 -3.00 -10.99
C SER A 91 -6.13 -4.34 -10.60
N ILE A 92 -7.32 -4.27 -10.03
CA ILE A 92 -8.17 -5.45 -9.81
C ILE A 92 -8.85 -5.78 -11.14
N ASP A 93 -8.60 -6.97 -11.67
CA ASP A 93 -9.28 -7.48 -12.86
C ASP A 93 -10.39 -8.46 -12.48
N ILE A 94 -10.01 -9.51 -11.72
CA ILE A 94 -10.92 -10.52 -11.20
C ILE A 94 -10.81 -10.54 -9.67
N ALA A 95 -11.95 -10.54 -8.98
CA ALA A 95 -12.01 -10.70 -7.52
C ALA A 95 -13.31 -11.40 -7.12
N LYS A 96 -13.26 -12.11 -5.98
CA LYS A 96 -14.46 -12.62 -5.33
C LYS A 96 -15.15 -11.49 -4.55
N GLU A 97 -16.47 -11.42 -4.62
CA GLU A 97 -17.26 -10.38 -3.94
C GLU A 97 -17.01 -10.39 -2.43
N GLU A 98 -17.00 -11.58 -1.81
CA GLU A 98 -16.75 -11.74 -0.38
C GLU A 98 -15.36 -11.27 0.06
N ASN A 99 -14.38 -11.30 -0.86
CA ASN A 99 -13.03 -10.81 -0.59
C ASN A 99 -12.95 -9.29 -0.69
N ILE A 100 -13.69 -8.67 -1.63
CA ILE A 100 -13.83 -7.21 -1.69
C ILE A 100 -14.54 -6.67 -0.45
N ASP A 101 -15.62 -7.33 -0.02
CA ASP A 101 -16.33 -6.98 1.21
C ASP A 101 -15.44 -7.10 2.44
N ALA A 102 -14.66 -8.19 2.55
CA ALA A 102 -13.72 -8.37 3.65
C ALA A 102 -12.65 -7.27 3.68
N MET A 103 -12.08 -6.93 2.52
CA MET A 103 -11.13 -5.82 2.38
C MET A 103 -11.73 -4.51 2.86
N TYR A 104 -12.92 -4.15 2.34
CA TYR A 104 -13.61 -2.91 2.68
C TYR A 104 -13.97 -2.82 4.16
N ASN A 105 -14.54 -3.89 4.73
CA ASN A 105 -14.92 -3.95 6.13
C ASN A 105 -13.69 -3.88 7.06
N ALA A 106 -12.57 -4.51 6.68
CA ALA A 106 -11.32 -4.39 7.42
C ALA A 106 -10.78 -2.95 7.42
N LEU A 107 -10.84 -2.25 6.28
CA LEU A 107 -10.45 -0.84 6.17
C LEU A 107 -11.34 0.07 7.03
N LEU A 108 -12.66 -0.11 7.01
CA LEU A 108 -13.57 0.66 7.87
C LEU A 108 -13.26 0.46 9.35
N LYS A 109 -12.93 -0.77 9.75
CA LYS A 109 -12.71 -1.14 11.15
C LYS A 109 -11.34 -0.70 11.67
N TYR A 110 -10.29 -0.81 10.87
CA TYR A 110 -8.90 -0.64 11.32
C TYR A 110 -8.18 0.55 10.66
N GLY A 111 -8.68 1.08 9.55
CA GLY A 111 -7.98 2.06 8.70
C GLY A 111 -8.18 3.53 9.07
N SER A 112 -8.88 3.83 10.16
CA SER A 112 -9.09 5.20 10.62
C SER A 112 -7.89 5.71 11.43
N TYR A 113 -7.26 6.79 10.97
CA TYR A 113 -6.31 7.54 11.78
C TYR A 113 -7.04 8.19 12.97
N LYS A 114 -6.41 8.18 14.15
CA LYS A 114 -6.90 8.87 15.34
C LYS A 114 -6.32 10.27 15.43
#